data_AF-Q9HF37-F1
#
_entry.id   AF-Q9HF37-F1
#
_cell.length_a   1.000
_cell.length_b   1.000
_cell.length_c   1.000
_cell.angle_alpha   90.00
_cell.angle_beta   90.00
_cell.angle_gamma   90.00
#
_symmetry.space_group_name_H-M   'P 1'
#
loop_
_entity.id
_entity.type
_entity.pdbx_description
1 polymer ?
#
loop_
_entity_poly.entity_id
_entity_poly.type
_entity_poly.pdbx_seq_one_letter_code
_entity_poly.pdbx_strand_id
1 'polypeptide(L)'
;GTMDAVRAGPFGQLFRPDNFVFGQSGAGNNWAKGHYTEGAELVDQVFDVVRRKAEGCDCLQGFQITHSLGGGTGAGMGTLLISKIREEFPDRMMATLSVVPSPKVSDTVVEPYNATLSVHQLVENSDETFCIDNEALYDICMRTLKLSNPSYGD
;
A
#
# COMPACT_ATOMS: atom_id res chain seq x y z
N GLY A 1 -5.96 -2.72 -16.29
CA GLY A 1 -5.70 -2.95 -14.85
C GLY A 1 -5.98 -1.69 -14.04
N THR A 2 -5.69 -1.69 -12.73
CA THR A 2 -5.91 -0.53 -11.85
C THR A 2 -5.16 0.73 -12.32
N MET A 3 -3.96 0.58 -12.88
CA MET A 3 -3.17 1.69 -13.44
C MET A 3 -3.83 2.35 -14.66
N ASP A 4 -4.44 1.56 -15.53
CA ASP A 4 -5.15 2.11 -16.71
C ASP A 4 -6.36 2.94 -16.29
N ALA A 5 -7.06 2.51 -15.23
CA ALA A 5 -8.16 3.27 -14.65
C ALA A 5 -7.69 4.62 -14.07
N VAL A 6 -6.53 4.66 -13.40
CA VAL A 6 -5.95 5.91 -12.90
C VAL A 6 -5.56 6.84 -14.06
N ARG A 7 -4.93 6.31 -15.11
CA ARG A 7 -4.53 7.08 -16.30
C ARG A 7 -5.72 7.61 -17.10
N ALA A 8 -6.81 6.86 -17.16
CA ALA A 8 -8.05 7.28 -17.81
C ALA A 8 -8.93 8.19 -16.93
N GLY A 9 -8.61 8.30 -15.63
CA GLY A 9 -9.34 9.12 -14.67
C GLY A 9 -9.16 10.63 -14.93
N PRO A 10 -9.98 11.47 -14.26
CA PRO A 10 -9.98 12.93 -14.46
C PRO A 10 -8.63 13.59 -14.17
N PHE A 11 -7.81 12.98 -13.31
CA PHE A 11 -6.47 13.46 -12.93
C PHE A 11 -5.33 12.63 -13.52
N GLY A 12 -5.59 11.81 -14.54
CA GLY A 12 -4.58 10.89 -15.08
C GLY A 12 -3.33 11.57 -15.65
N GLN A 13 -3.45 12.82 -16.11
CA GLN A 13 -2.34 13.61 -16.66
C GLN A 13 -1.50 14.33 -15.58
N LEU A 14 -1.94 14.33 -14.32
CA LEU A 14 -1.22 15.00 -13.23
C LEU A 14 0.09 14.27 -12.88
N PHE A 15 0.10 12.94 -13.02
CA PHE A 15 1.22 12.10 -12.63
C PHE A 15 2.16 11.83 -13.80
N ARG A 16 3.47 11.94 -13.56
CA ARG A 16 4.47 11.63 -14.58
C ARG A 16 4.42 10.14 -14.94
N PRO A 17 4.39 9.77 -16.24
CA PRO A 17 4.39 8.38 -16.69
C PRO A 17 5.52 7.53 -16.09
N ASP A 18 6.70 8.12 -15.93
CA ASP A 18 7.90 7.46 -15.36
C ASP A 18 7.75 7.02 -13.90
N ASN A 19 6.76 7.57 -13.18
CA ASN A 19 6.51 7.20 -11.79
C ASN A 19 5.61 5.95 -11.67
N PHE A 20 5.02 5.48 -12.77
CA PHE A 20 4.17 4.30 -12.77
C PHE A 20 5.01 3.05 -13.00
N VAL A 21 5.22 2.28 -11.93
CA VAL A 21 5.90 0.97 -11.99
C VAL A 21 4.87 -0.13 -11.79
N PHE A 22 4.89 -1.16 -12.64
CA PHE A 22 3.95 -2.27 -12.59
C PHE A 22 4.59 -3.57 -13.07
N GLY A 23 4.18 -4.69 -12.48
CA GLY A 23 4.53 -6.04 -12.93
C GLY A 23 3.50 -6.64 -13.88
N GLN A 24 3.86 -7.74 -14.52
CA GLN A 24 2.92 -8.54 -15.31
C GLN A 24 2.12 -9.55 -14.47
N SER A 25 2.64 -9.91 -13.30
CA SER A 25 2.09 -10.92 -12.41
C SER A 25 1.61 -10.28 -11.09
N GLY A 26 0.53 -10.82 -10.54
CA GLY A 26 0.00 -10.40 -9.24
C GLY A 26 0.39 -11.38 -8.14
N ALA A 27 0.47 -10.90 -6.89
CA ALA A 27 0.82 -11.75 -5.75
C ALA A 27 -0.27 -12.77 -5.37
N GLY A 28 -1.49 -12.67 -5.95
CA GLY A 28 -2.56 -13.64 -5.77
C GLY A 28 -2.98 -13.82 -4.31
N ASN A 29 -3.14 -12.73 -3.56
CA ASN A 29 -3.46 -12.72 -2.13
C ASN A 29 -2.49 -13.49 -1.23
N ASN A 30 -1.24 -13.69 -1.67
CA ASN A 30 -0.21 -14.34 -0.88
C ASN A 30 0.90 -13.35 -0.51
N TRP A 31 1.05 -13.07 0.78
CA TRP A 31 2.11 -12.20 1.31
C TRP A 31 3.51 -12.67 0.90
N ALA A 32 3.81 -13.96 0.98
CA ALA A 32 5.14 -14.50 0.67
C ALA A 32 5.50 -14.31 -0.81
N LYS A 33 4.53 -14.42 -1.73
CA LYS A 33 4.77 -14.09 -3.14
C LYS A 33 5.06 -12.60 -3.32
N GLY A 34 4.31 -11.75 -2.63
CA GLY A 34 4.54 -10.31 -2.67
C GLY A 34 5.89 -9.90 -2.07
N HIS A 35 6.34 -10.57 -1.02
CA HIS A 35 7.55 -10.18 -0.27
C HIS A 35 8.83 -10.85 -0.79
N TYR A 36 8.79 -12.13 -1.12
CA TYR A 36 10.00 -12.89 -1.45
C TYR A 36 10.19 -13.19 -2.94
N THR A 37 9.14 -13.14 -3.77
CA THR A 37 9.25 -13.49 -5.20
C THR A 37 8.86 -12.34 -6.12
N GLU A 38 7.57 -12.16 -6.40
CA GLU A 38 7.08 -11.25 -7.44
C GLU A 38 7.38 -9.78 -7.08
N GLY A 39 7.21 -9.40 -5.81
CA GLY A 39 7.54 -8.04 -5.39
C GLY A 39 9.04 -7.79 -5.27
N ALA A 40 9.84 -8.83 -4.99
CA ALA A 40 11.30 -8.70 -4.96
C ALA A 40 11.89 -8.42 -6.35
N GLU A 41 11.28 -8.94 -7.42
CA GLU A 41 11.69 -8.62 -8.80
C GLU A 41 11.38 -7.16 -9.20
N LEU A 42 10.37 -6.54 -8.57
CA LEU A 42 9.92 -5.19 -8.90
C LEU A 42 10.46 -4.12 -7.95
N VAL A 43 10.82 -4.48 -6.71
CA VAL A 43 11.13 -3.50 -5.67
C VAL A 43 12.30 -2.60 -6.04
N ASP A 44 13.32 -3.12 -6.72
CA ASP A 44 14.49 -2.32 -7.11
C ASP A 44 14.12 -1.23 -8.12
N GLN A 45 13.23 -1.54 -9.07
CA GLN A 45 12.73 -0.55 -10.03
C GLN A 45 11.91 0.54 -9.34
N VAL A 46 11.05 0.16 -8.38
CA VAL A 46 10.29 1.13 -7.57
C VAL A 46 11.25 1.99 -6.75
N PHE A 47 12.26 1.38 -6.16
CA PHE A 47 13.19 2.06 -5.27
C PHE A 47 14.10 3.05 -5.99
N ASP A 48 14.52 2.74 -7.22
CA ASP A 48 15.24 3.70 -8.07
C ASP A 48 14.41 4.95 -8.41
N VAL A 49 13.10 4.79 -8.58
CA VAL A 49 12.19 5.94 -8.73
C VAL A 49 12.12 6.73 -7.43
N VAL A 50 12.01 6.06 -6.28
CA VAL A 50 11.99 6.71 -4.95
C VAL A 50 13.27 7.50 -4.72
N ARG A 51 14.45 6.93 -5.00
CA ARG A 51 15.75 7.62 -4.89
C ARG A 51 15.79 8.88 -5.74
N ARG A 52 15.42 8.78 -7.03
CA ARG A 52 15.39 9.94 -7.93
C ARG A 52 14.46 11.06 -7.41
N LYS A 53 13.37 10.70 -6.74
CA LYS A 53 12.47 11.70 -6.12
C LYS A 53 13.06 12.29 -4.86
N ALA A 54 13.69 11.48 -4.01
CA ALA A 54 14.37 11.93 -2.80
C ALA A 54 15.52 12.90 -3.13
N GLU A 55 16.33 12.61 -4.14
CA GLU A 55 17.41 13.47 -4.63
C GLU A 55 16.90 14.78 -5.24
N GLY A 56 15.67 14.79 -5.75
CA GLY A 56 15.01 15.99 -6.26
C GLY A 56 14.48 16.92 -5.16
N CYS A 57 14.54 16.53 -3.89
CA CYS A 57 14.12 17.34 -2.76
C CYS A 57 15.33 18.02 -2.09
N ASP A 58 15.22 19.31 -1.76
CA ASP A 58 16.27 20.01 -1.02
C ASP A 58 16.43 19.46 0.41
N CYS A 59 15.31 19.11 1.06
CA CYS A 59 15.29 18.52 2.39
C CYS A 59 14.11 17.54 2.53
N LEU A 60 14.38 16.25 2.32
CA LEU A 60 13.37 15.21 2.50
C LEU A 60 13.02 15.03 3.99
N GLN A 61 11.73 15.13 4.33
CA GLN A 61 11.27 14.95 5.71
C GLN A 61 10.93 13.49 6.04
N GLY A 62 10.34 12.77 5.10
CA GLY A 62 9.84 11.42 5.34
C GLY A 62 9.08 10.85 4.15
N PHE A 63 8.51 9.68 4.37
CA PHE A 63 7.75 8.92 3.40
C PHE A 63 6.35 8.60 3.94
N GLN A 64 5.38 8.63 3.04
CA GLN A 64 4.02 8.16 3.29
C GLN A 64 3.72 6.97 2.38
N ILE A 65 3.31 5.86 2.98
CA ILE A 65 3.05 4.61 2.24
C ILE A 65 1.60 4.21 2.46
N THR A 66 0.82 4.13 1.38
CA THR A 66 -0.57 3.66 1.42
C THR A 66 -0.65 2.24 0.89
N HIS A 67 -1.14 1.32 1.70
CA HIS A 67 -1.20 -0.10 1.34
C HIS A 67 -2.29 -0.84 2.11
N SER A 68 -2.69 -2.02 1.62
CA SER A 68 -3.59 -2.92 2.36
C SER A 68 -2.79 -4.01 3.05
N LEU A 69 -3.18 -4.35 4.29
CA LEU A 69 -2.58 -5.46 5.04
C LEU A 69 -3.16 -6.83 4.63
N GLY A 70 -4.37 -6.86 4.08
CA GLY A 70 -5.06 -8.09 3.69
C GLY A 70 -4.61 -8.66 2.34
N GLY A 71 -4.17 -7.81 1.40
CA GLY A 71 -3.86 -8.22 0.03
C GLY A 71 -2.41 -8.71 -0.14
N GLY A 72 -2.15 -9.61 -1.10
CA GLY A 72 -0.80 -10.17 -1.28
C GLY A 72 0.25 -9.13 -1.70
N THR A 73 -0.08 -8.23 -2.62
CA THR A 73 0.85 -7.20 -3.12
C THR A 73 0.99 -6.05 -2.12
N GLY A 74 -0.12 -5.50 -1.61
CA GLY A 74 -0.09 -4.41 -0.64
C GLY A 74 0.61 -4.80 0.66
N ALA A 75 0.37 -6.02 1.14
CA ALA A 75 0.95 -6.53 2.37
C ALA A 75 2.42 -6.95 2.12
N GLY A 76 2.66 -7.84 1.16
CA GLY A 76 3.98 -8.41 0.90
C GLY A 76 4.99 -7.42 0.32
N MET A 77 4.69 -6.86 -0.86
CA MET A 77 5.60 -5.91 -1.53
C MET A 77 5.66 -4.57 -0.77
N GLY A 78 4.54 -4.12 -0.20
CA GLY A 78 4.51 -2.90 0.60
C GLY A 78 5.43 -2.96 1.80
N THR A 79 5.41 -4.07 2.55
CA THR A 79 6.32 -4.25 3.70
C THR A 79 7.77 -4.41 3.28
N LEU A 80 8.06 -5.08 2.16
CA LEU A 80 9.41 -5.14 1.60
C LEU A 80 9.96 -3.74 1.27
N LEU A 81 9.13 -2.90 0.65
CA LEU A 81 9.51 -1.53 0.28
C LEU A 81 9.76 -0.66 1.52
N ILE A 82 8.93 -0.80 2.55
CA ILE A 82 9.10 -0.12 3.86
C ILE A 82 10.48 -0.46 4.44
N SER A 83 10.84 -1.74 4.53
CA SER A 83 12.12 -2.16 5.08
C SER A 83 13.30 -1.60 4.27
N LYS A 84 13.25 -1.64 2.92
CA LYS A 84 14.29 -1.06 2.07
C LYS A 84 14.43 0.45 2.24
N ILE A 85 13.32 1.19 2.34
CA ILE A 85 13.36 2.64 2.59
C ILE A 85 14.00 2.93 3.94
N ARG A 86 13.66 2.14 4.98
CA ARG A 86 14.23 2.31 6.32
C ARG A 86 15.73 2.06 6.34
N GLU A 87 16.22 1.08 5.57
CA GLU A 87 17.64 0.78 5.45
C GLU A 87 18.44 1.94 4.82
N GLU A 88 17.91 2.58 3.77
CA GLU A 88 18.62 3.66 3.07
C GLU A 88 18.42 5.04 3.71
N PHE A 89 17.25 5.28 4.29
CA PHE A 89 16.86 6.55 4.87
C PHE A 89 16.48 6.39 6.36
N PRO A 90 17.40 5.91 7.22
CA PRO A 90 17.09 5.54 8.60
C PRO A 90 16.56 6.70 9.44
N ASP A 91 17.07 7.92 9.20
CA ASP A 91 16.72 9.14 9.96
C ASP A 91 15.45 9.84 9.46
N ARG A 92 14.73 9.26 8.48
CA ARG A 92 13.53 9.88 7.89
C ARG A 92 12.28 9.26 8.49
N MET A 93 11.26 10.10 8.69
CA MET A 93 9.98 9.65 9.21
C MET A 93 9.29 8.72 8.22
N MET A 94 8.73 7.62 8.69
CA MET A 94 7.94 6.69 7.89
C MET A 94 6.55 6.55 8.47
N ALA A 95 5.57 7.09 7.73
CA ALA A 95 4.16 6.97 8.06
C ALA A 95 3.46 6.02 7.08
N THR A 96 2.61 5.14 7.62
CA THR A 96 1.84 4.20 6.81
C THR A 96 0.34 4.45 6.98
N LEU A 97 -0.38 4.41 5.86
CA LEU A 97 -1.83 4.44 5.77
C LEU A 97 -2.28 3.03 5.40
N SER A 98 -2.61 2.25 6.41
CA SER A 98 -2.74 0.80 6.29
C SER A 98 -4.20 0.39 6.45
N VAL A 99 -4.76 -0.17 5.37
CA VAL A 99 -6.12 -0.72 5.40
C VAL A 99 -6.11 -2.09 6.07
N VAL A 100 -6.70 -2.16 7.27
CA VAL A 100 -6.78 -3.39 8.06
C VAL A 100 -7.92 -4.27 7.52
N PRO A 101 -7.76 -5.61 7.55
CA PRO A 101 -8.81 -6.51 7.10
C PRO A 101 -10.03 -6.45 8.03
N SER A 102 -11.22 -6.61 7.46
CA SER A 102 -12.47 -6.80 8.22
C SER A 102 -13.18 -8.09 7.79
N PRO A 103 -13.76 -8.84 8.74
CA PRO A 103 -14.46 -10.09 8.47
C PRO A 103 -15.76 -9.93 7.68
N LYS A 104 -16.37 -8.73 7.63
CA LYS A 104 -17.68 -8.52 6.98
C LYS A 104 -17.60 -8.08 5.52
N VAL A 105 -16.50 -7.43 5.15
CA VAL A 105 -16.30 -6.81 3.83
C VAL A 105 -15.23 -7.51 3.00
N SER A 106 -14.63 -8.57 3.52
CA SER A 106 -13.54 -9.29 2.86
C SER A 106 -13.97 -10.66 2.34
N ASP A 107 -13.65 -10.92 1.07
CA ASP A 107 -13.84 -12.22 0.41
C ASP A 107 -12.60 -13.14 0.53
N THR A 108 -11.52 -12.70 1.19
CA THR A 108 -10.24 -13.41 1.20
C THR A 108 -9.97 -14.10 2.53
N VAL A 109 -9.99 -15.44 2.51
CA VAL A 109 -9.77 -16.28 3.70
C VAL A 109 -8.36 -16.17 4.32
N VAL A 110 -7.37 -15.70 3.54
CA VAL A 110 -5.96 -15.62 3.97
C VAL A 110 -5.56 -14.24 4.52
N GLU A 111 -6.48 -13.28 4.60
CA GLU A 111 -6.14 -11.94 5.11
C GLU A 111 -5.57 -11.91 6.52
N PRO A 112 -6.06 -12.71 7.49
CA PRO A 112 -5.45 -12.72 8.82
C PRO A 112 -3.97 -13.11 8.79
N TYR A 113 -3.58 -14.01 7.88
CA TYR A 113 -2.19 -14.41 7.70
C TYR A 113 -1.36 -13.27 7.11
N ASN A 114 -1.84 -12.64 6.04
CA ASN A 114 -1.15 -11.53 5.39
C ASN A 114 -0.98 -10.33 6.35
N ALA A 115 -2.02 -10.03 7.13
CA ALA A 115 -1.99 -8.95 8.09
C ALA A 115 -1.02 -9.23 9.24
N THR A 116 -1.03 -10.45 9.80
CA THR A 116 -0.10 -10.83 10.88
C THR A 116 1.35 -10.69 10.44
N LEU A 117 1.70 -11.21 9.26
CA LEU A 117 3.05 -11.12 8.71
C LEU A 117 3.46 -9.66 8.42
N SER A 118 2.49 -8.85 7.99
CA SER A 118 2.76 -7.45 7.66
C SER A 118 2.92 -6.56 8.88
N VAL A 119 2.09 -6.76 9.90
CA VAL A 119 2.18 -6.02 11.17
C VAL A 119 3.55 -6.24 11.81
N HIS A 120 4.10 -7.47 11.74
CA HIS A 120 5.45 -7.74 12.25
C HIS A 120 6.51 -6.82 11.60
N GLN A 121 6.46 -6.64 10.28
CA GLN A 121 7.37 -5.75 9.57
C GLN A 121 7.10 -4.26 9.87
N LEU A 122 5.83 -3.88 10.03
CA LEU A 122 5.45 -2.49 10.32
C LEU A 122 5.89 -2.03 11.72
N VAL A 123 5.83 -2.93 12.72
CA VAL A 123 6.26 -2.65 14.09
C VAL A 123 7.74 -2.28 14.15
N GLU A 124 8.57 -2.88 13.30
CA GLU A 124 10.02 -2.65 13.30
C GLU A 124 10.42 -1.43 12.44
N ASN A 125 9.67 -1.14 11.38
CA ASN A 125 10.12 -0.22 10.33
C ASN A 125 9.30 1.07 10.20
N SER A 126 8.06 1.13 10.69
CA SER A 126 7.24 2.35 10.64
C SER A 126 7.33 3.15 11.94
N ASP A 127 7.34 4.48 11.83
CA ASP A 127 7.26 5.36 13.01
C ASP A 127 5.80 5.62 13.42
N GLU A 128 4.90 5.65 12.43
CA GLU A 128 3.47 5.87 12.64
C GLU A 128 2.67 5.02 11.65
N THR A 129 1.64 4.32 12.15
CA THR A 129 0.70 3.55 11.32
C THR A 129 -0.72 4.00 11.60
N PHE A 130 -1.39 4.52 10.57
CA PHE A 130 -2.82 4.79 10.57
C PHE A 130 -3.58 3.52 10.16
N CYS A 131 -4.27 2.91 11.11
CA CYS A 131 -5.12 1.75 10.87
C CYS A 131 -6.50 2.18 10.36
N ILE A 132 -6.79 1.88 9.10
CA ILE A 132 -8.08 2.22 8.46
C ILE A 132 -8.91 0.95 8.32
N ASP A 133 -10.03 0.88 9.04
CA ASP A 133 -10.95 -0.26 9.00
C ASP A 133 -12.07 -0.02 7.97
N ASN A 134 -12.11 -0.89 6.95
CA ASN A 134 -13.14 -0.83 5.90
C ASN A 134 -14.56 -1.03 6.44
N GLU A 135 -14.75 -1.83 7.50
CA GLU A 135 -16.08 -2.02 8.09
C GLU A 135 -16.53 -0.77 8.85
N ALA A 136 -15.62 -0.11 9.56
CA ALA A 136 -15.92 1.16 10.21
C ALA A 136 -16.31 2.24 9.18
N LEU A 137 -15.58 2.33 8.06
CA LEU A 137 -15.93 3.23 6.96
C LEU A 137 -17.29 2.89 6.35
N TYR A 138 -17.54 1.60 6.09
CA TYR A 138 -18.82 1.13 5.56
C TYR A 138 -19.99 1.47 6.50
N ASP A 139 -19.83 1.26 7.81
CA ASP A 139 -20.80 1.60 8.83
C ASP A 139 -21.07 3.11 8.89
N ILE A 140 -20.06 3.96 8.71
CA ILE A 140 -20.21 5.42 8.65
C ILE A 140 -21.01 5.81 7.40
N CYS A 141 -20.69 5.26 6.23
CA CYS A 141 -21.41 5.54 4.99
C CYS A 141 -22.89 5.14 5.09
N MET A 142 -23.18 3.98 5.66
CA MET A 142 -24.57 3.54 5.87
C MET A 142 -25.30 4.35 6.95
N ARG A 143 -24.71 4.52 8.13
CA ARG A 143 -25.42 5.08 9.29
C ARG A 143 -25.46 6.60 9.29
N THR A 144 -24.37 7.24 8.89
CA THR A 144 -24.24 8.71 8.93
C THR A 144 -24.62 9.33 7.60
N LEU A 145 -24.05 8.85 6.48
CA LEU A 145 -24.31 9.40 5.15
C LEU A 145 -25.60 8.85 4.51
N LYS A 146 -26.22 7.84 5.13
CA LYS A 146 -27.49 7.21 4.68
C LYS A 146 -27.39 6.62 3.27
N LEU A 147 -26.22 6.15 2.87
CA LEU A 147 -26.03 5.42 1.62
C LEU A 147 -26.48 3.98 1.78
N SER A 148 -27.42 3.53 0.94
CA SER A 148 -28.00 2.19 1.06
C SER A 148 -27.07 1.07 0.57
N ASN A 149 -26.16 1.37 -0.36
CA ASN A 149 -25.17 0.45 -0.89
C ASN A 149 -23.85 1.21 -1.14
N PRO A 150 -23.01 1.43 -0.11
CA PRO A 150 -21.71 2.07 -0.28
C PRO A 150 -20.84 1.27 -1.26
N SER A 151 -20.15 1.99 -2.14
CA SER A 151 -19.14 1.47 -3.07
C SER A 151 -17.73 1.88 -2.63
N TYR A 152 -16.68 1.35 -3.27
CA TYR A 152 -15.30 1.76 -2.98
C TYR A 152 -15.00 3.24 -3.29
N GLY A 153 -15.87 3.93 -4.03
CA GLY A 153 -15.71 5.36 -4.34
C GLY A 153 -16.37 6.30 -3.31
N ASP A 154 -17.15 5.75 -2.38
CA ASP A 154 -17.89 6.49 -1.35
C ASP A 154 -17.12 6.51 -0.01
#